data_AF-A0A9P6XP22-F1
#
_entry.id   AF-A0A9P6XP22-F1
#
_cell.length_a   1.000
_cell.length_b   1.000
_cell.length_c   1.000
_cell.angle_alpha   90.00
_cell.angle_beta   90.00
_cell.angle_gamma   90.00
#
_symmetry.space_group_name_H-M   'P 1'
#
loop_
_entity.id
_entity.type
_entity.pdbx_description
1 polymer ?
#
loop_
_entity_poly.entity_id
_entity_poly.type
_entity_poly.pdbx_seq_one_letter_code
_entity_poly.pdbx_strand_id
1 'polypeptide(L)'
;MRECIDTWLNDEVIERASPNSDWNSPLTLAPKKDLLGNLTGHRPCLDPRLLNSILVSNDRHPIPKIEEIFDQLQGSTIFTTLDLRQAFHRFQIYEPDQVVHLD
;
A
#
# COMPACT_ATOMS: atom_id res chain seq x y z
N MET A 1 14.64 1.76 8.26
CA MET A 1 14.73 1.03 6.97
C MET A 1 14.86 -0.45 7.19
N ARG A 2 16.00 -0.96 7.71
CA ARG A 2 16.23 -2.40 7.93
C ARG A 2 15.12 -3.05 8.75
N GLU A 3 14.81 -2.48 9.91
CA GLU A 3 13.72 -2.97 10.78
C GLU A 3 12.40 -3.18 10.01
N CYS A 4 12.00 -2.22 9.17
CA CYS A 4 10.77 -2.37 8.39
C CYS A 4 10.88 -3.45 7.29
N ILE A 5 12.04 -3.58 6.65
CA ILE A 5 12.28 -4.64 5.67
C ILE A 5 12.23 -6.00 6.37
N ASP A 6 12.85 -6.12 7.53
CA ASP A 6 12.87 -7.36 8.32
C ASP A 6 11.45 -7.74 8.78
N THR A 7 10.65 -6.76 9.24
CA THR A 7 9.22 -6.98 9.54
C THR A 7 8.45 -7.43 8.31
N TRP A 8 8.59 -6.76 7.16
CA TRP A 8 7.85 -7.13 5.95
C TRP A 8 8.27 -8.47 5.36
N LEU A 9 9.53 -8.88 5.51
CA LEU A 9 9.97 -10.23 5.15
C LEU A 9 9.35 -11.28 6.08
N ASN A 10 9.35 -11.03 7.39
CA ASN A 10 8.77 -11.96 8.37
C ASN A 10 7.24 -12.07 8.25
N ASP A 11 6.57 -10.96 7.90
CA ASP A 11 5.12 -10.89 7.71
C ASP A 11 4.68 -11.34 6.30
N GLU A 12 5.62 -11.78 5.45
CA GLU A 12 5.38 -12.20 4.06
C GLU A 12 4.70 -11.12 3.20
N VAL A 13 4.97 -9.84 3.51
CA VAL A 13 4.50 -8.68 2.74
C VAL A 13 5.39 -8.43 1.53
N ILE A 14 6.68 -8.77 1.63
CA ILE A 14 7.65 -8.68 0.54
C ILE A 14 8.49 -9.95 0.47
N GLU A 15 9.13 -10.15 -0.67
CA GLU A 15 10.11 -11.21 -0.87
C GLU A 15 11.36 -10.67 -1.59
N ARG A 16 12.38 -11.52 -1.72
CA ARG A 16 13.60 -11.18 -2.45
C ARG A 16 13.31 -11.28 -3.95
N ALA A 17 13.52 -10.18 -4.68
CA ALA A 17 13.48 -10.19 -6.13
C ALA A 17 14.62 -11.05 -6.72
N SER A 18 14.41 -11.53 -7.95
CA SER A 18 15.45 -12.23 -8.72
C SER A 18 16.73 -11.38 -8.83
N PRO A 19 17.94 -11.97 -8.65
CA PRO A 19 19.20 -11.23 -8.73
C PRO A 19 19.44 -10.45 -10.02
N ASN A 20 18.76 -10.84 -11.11
CA ASN A 20 18.89 -10.23 -12.45
C ASN A 20 17.64 -9.43 -12.86
N SER A 21 16.87 -8.90 -11.89
CA SER A 21 15.72 -8.04 -12.18
C SER A 21 16.14 -6.74 -12.85
N ASP A 22 15.54 -6.43 -14.01
CA ASP A 22 15.66 -5.13 -14.67
C ASP A 22 14.82 -4.03 -13.99
N TRP A 23 14.00 -4.39 -12.99
CA TRP A 23 13.12 -3.49 -12.27
C TRP A 23 13.68 -3.13 -10.90
N ASN A 24 13.77 -1.83 -10.62
CA ASN A 24 14.10 -1.30 -9.31
C ASN A 24 13.48 0.07 -9.10
N SER A 25 12.76 0.26 -8.00
CA SER A 25 12.20 1.56 -7.59
C SER A 25 12.78 1.92 -6.22
N PRO A 26 13.18 3.18 -5.98
CA PRO A 26 13.81 3.54 -4.72
C PRO A 26 12.80 3.49 -3.57
N LEU A 27 13.25 2.94 -2.43
CA LEU A 27 12.52 2.97 -1.17
C LEU A 27 13.16 4.02 -0.26
N THR A 28 12.39 5.04 0.08
CA THR A 28 12.83 6.21 0.87
C THR A 28 12.25 6.19 2.28
N LEU A 29 12.70 7.08 3.17
CA LEU A 29 12.15 7.22 4.52
C LEU A 29 11.57 8.62 4.72
N ALA A 30 10.27 8.70 5.03
CA ALA A 30 9.60 9.93 5.42
C ALA A 30 9.48 10.02 6.96
N PRO A 31 9.76 11.17 7.60
CA PRO A 31 9.58 11.32 9.04
C PRO A 31 8.09 11.25 9.42
N LYS A 32 7.76 10.47 10.45
CA LYS A 32 6.44 10.44 11.07
C LYS A 32 6.44 11.36 12.28
N LYS A 33 5.45 12.24 12.37
CA LYS A 33 5.27 13.17 13.51
C LYS A 33 3.95 12.91 14.23
N ASP A 34 3.93 13.14 15.54
CA ASP A 34 2.68 13.19 16.31
C ASP A 34 1.93 14.51 16.10
N LEU A 35 0.79 14.69 16.80
CA LEU A 35 -0.03 15.89 16.74
C LEU A 35 0.68 17.15 17.29
N LEU A 36 1.72 16.96 18.11
CA LEU A 36 2.53 18.04 18.67
C LEU A 36 3.76 18.37 17.79
N GLY A 37 3.95 17.62 16.69
CA GLY A 37 5.06 17.80 15.76
C GLY A 37 6.33 17.04 16.13
N ASN A 38 6.32 16.23 17.19
CA ASN A 38 7.49 15.45 17.61
C ASN A 38 7.71 14.27 16.66
N LEU A 39 8.96 13.99 16.33
CA LEU A 39 9.32 12.83 15.51
C LEU A 39 9.02 11.54 16.30
N THR A 40 8.16 10.69 15.76
CA THR A 40 7.75 9.40 16.36
C THR A 40 8.24 8.19 15.58
N GLY A 41 8.90 8.41 14.45
CA GLY A 41 9.48 7.32 13.64
C GLY A 41 9.67 7.73 12.19
N HIS A 42 9.84 6.73 11.33
CA HIS A 42 9.98 6.90 9.89
C HIS A 42 9.04 5.93 9.16
N ARG A 43 8.46 6.38 8.04
CA ARG A 43 7.67 5.54 7.14
C ARG A 43 8.53 5.20 5.92
N PRO A 44 8.69 3.91 5.58
CA PRO A 44 9.20 3.54 4.28
C PRO A 44 8.21 3.97 3.20
N CYS A 45 8.71 4.64 2.17
CA CYS A 45 7.91 5.14 1.07
C CYS A 45 8.55 4.72 -0.25
N LEU A 46 7.88 3.82 -0.97
CA LEU A 46 8.22 3.51 -2.35
C LEU A 46 8.00 4.78 -3.18
N ASP A 47 8.88 5.04 -4.15
CA ASP A 47 8.63 6.02 -5.19
C ASP A 47 8.10 5.32 -6.46
N PRO A 48 6.77 5.26 -6.67
CA PRO A 48 6.19 4.55 -7.80
C PRO A 48 6.09 5.42 -9.05
N ARG A 49 6.66 6.64 -9.11
CA ARG A 49 6.37 7.59 -10.19
C ARG A 49 6.69 7.03 -11.58
N LEU A 50 7.83 6.35 -11.74
CA LEU A 50 8.20 5.71 -13.00
C LEU A 50 7.26 4.55 -13.34
N LEU A 51 7.01 3.67 -12.37
CA LEU A 51 6.09 2.54 -12.52
C LEU A 51 4.69 3.02 -12.94
N ASN A 52 4.14 4.00 -12.24
CA ASN A 52 2.81 4.56 -12.53
C ASN A 52 2.73 5.22 -13.91
N SER A 53 3.84 5.72 -14.45
CA SER A 53 3.85 6.36 -15.78
C SER A 53 3.74 5.38 -16.95
N ILE A 54 4.06 4.10 -16.73
CA ILE A 54 4.02 3.05 -17.75
C ILE A 54 2.78 2.14 -17.64
N LEU A 55 1.98 2.26 -16.58
CA LEU A 55 0.75 1.50 -16.43
C LEU A 55 -0.28 1.91 -17.49
N VAL A 56 -0.78 0.93 -18.24
CA VAL A 56 -1.71 1.14 -19.37
C VAL A 56 -3.13 1.49 -18.89
N SER A 57 -3.49 1.07 -17.68
CA SER A 57 -4.81 1.30 -17.09
C SER A 57 -4.78 2.36 -16.00
N ASN A 58 -5.66 3.34 -16.10
CA ASN A 58 -6.11 4.11 -14.94
C ASN A 58 -7.26 3.34 -14.30
N ASP A 59 -6.97 2.43 -13.37
CA ASP A 59 -8.00 1.81 -12.54
C ASP A 59 -8.71 2.91 -11.75
N ARG A 60 -9.93 3.24 -12.16
CA ARG A 60 -10.76 4.26 -11.55
C ARG A 60 -12.05 3.60 -11.12
N HIS A 61 -12.00 2.97 -9.95
CA HIS A 61 -13.23 2.58 -9.26
C HIS A 61 -13.94 3.84 -8.74
N PRO A 62 -15.22 4.07 -9.07
CA PRO A 62 -15.95 5.24 -8.59
C PRO A 62 -16.11 5.14 -7.07
N ILE A 63 -15.63 6.16 -6.35
CA ILE A 63 -15.89 6.30 -4.92
C ILE A 63 -17.29 6.92 -4.79
N PRO A 64 -18.20 6.31 -4.00
CA PRO A 64 -19.55 6.84 -3.83
C PRO A 64 -19.52 8.25 -3.25
N LYS A 65 -20.53 9.05 -3.59
CA LYS A 65 -20.69 10.37 -2.98
C LYS A 65 -21.04 10.22 -1.50
N ILE A 66 -20.68 11.23 -0.72
CA ILE A 66 -21.00 11.26 0.71
C ILE A 66 -22.51 11.13 0.95
N GLU A 67 -23.34 11.76 0.12
CA GLU A 67 -24.81 11.66 0.17
C GLU A 67 -25.30 10.22 -0.06
N GLU A 68 -24.75 9.52 -1.06
CA GLU A 68 -25.09 8.12 -1.36
C GLU A 68 -24.75 7.18 -0.19
N ILE A 69 -23.65 7.46 0.52
CA ILE A 69 -23.27 6.71 1.73
C ILE A 69 -24.28 6.96 2.86
N PHE A 70 -24.71 8.21 3.08
CA PHE A 70 -25.67 8.53 4.14
C PHE A 70 -27.07 7.96 3.86
N ASP A 71 -27.51 7.99 2.61
CA ASP A 71 -28.77 7.39 2.19
C ASP A 71 -28.76 5.87 2.44
N GLN A 72 -27.65 5.20 2.15
CA GLN A 72 -27.49 3.76 2.43
C GLN A 72 -27.50 3.44 3.93
N LEU A 73 -26.99 4.35 4.77
CA LEU A 73 -26.94 4.17 6.21
C LEU A 73 -28.25 4.57 6.92
N GLN A 74 -29.18 5.23 6.22
CA GLN A 74 -30.44 5.71 6.80
C GLN A 74 -31.24 4.58 7.46
N GLY A 75 -31.74 4.84 8.67
CA GLY A 75 -32.54 3.87 9.42
C GLY A 75 -31.72 2.80 10.16
N SER A 76 -30.40 2.76 9.98
CA SER A 76 -29.51 1.93 10.80
C SER A 76 -29.44 2.45 12.23
N THR A 77 -29.47 1.55 13.20
CA THR A 77 -29.44 1.88 14.64
C THR A 77 -28.12 1.50 15.32
N ILE A 78 -27.28 0.72 14.64
CA ILE A 78 -25.98 0.26 15.14
C ILE A 78 -24.96 0.46 14.02
N PHE A 79 -23.82 1.04 14.37
CA PHE A 79 -22.71 1.29 13.45
C PHE A 79 -21.45 0.61 13.99
N THR A 80 -20.64 0.08 13.08
CA THR A 80 -19.30 -0.43 13.38
C THR A 80 -18.32 0.06 12.32
N THR A 81 -17.05 0.11 12.67
CA THR A 81 -15.97 0.53 11.78
C THR A 81 -14.87 -0.51 11.78
N LEU A 82 -14.38 -0.85 10.58
CA LEU A 82 -13.22 -1.72 10.40
C LEU A 82 -12.02 -0.86 9.99
N ASP A 83 -10.89 -1.02 10.66
CA ASP A 83 -9.64 -0.35 10.28
C ASP A 83 -8.94 -1.16 9.18
N LEU A 84 -8.90 -0.60 7.97
CA LEU A 84 -8.26 -1.20 6.79
C LEU A 84 -6.85 -0.63 6.52
N ARG A 85 -6.19 0.04 7.47
CA ARG A 85 -4.86 0.66 7.28
C ARG A 85 -3.80 -0.27 6.68
N GLN A 86 -3.84 -1.56 7.02
CA GLN A 86 -2.87 -2.56 6.52
C GLN A 86 -3.43 -3.41 5.37
N ALA A 87 -4.61 -3.11 4.84
CA ALA A 87 -5.28 -3.95 3.86
C ALA A 87 -4.48 -4.07 2.56
N PHE A 88 -3.81 -2.99 2.12
CA PHE A 88 -2.96 -3.03 0.92
C PHE A 88 -1.84 -4.09 1.00
N HIS A 89 -1.31 -4.39 2.18
CA HIS A 89 -0.27 -5.41 2.34
C HIS A 89 -0.82 -6.85 2.38
N ARG A 90 -2.15 -7.02 2.34
CA ARG A 90 -2.82 -8.33 2.38
C ARG A 90 -3.35 -8.77 1.02
N PHE A 91 -3.40 -7.86 0.05
CA PHE A 91 -3.74 -8.19 -1.32
C PHE A 91 -2.47 -8.58 -2.07
N GLN A 92 -2.50 -9.74 -2.73
CA GLN A 92 -1.40 -10.18 -3.59
C GLN A 92 -1.37 -9.35 -4.89
N ILE A 93 -0.17 -9.08 -5.37
CA ILE A 93 0.04 -8.54 -6.72
C ILE A 93 -0.35 -9.64 -7.72
N TYR A 94 -0.96 -9.27 -8.84
CA TYR A 94 -1.27 -10.21 -9.90
C TYR A 94 0.01 -10.92 -10.38
N GLU A 95 0.04 -12.25 -10.35
CA GLU A 95 1.24 -13.07 -10.56
C GLU A 95 2.02 -12.72 -11.85
N PRO A 96 1.39 -12.48 -13.01
CA PRO A 96 2.10 -12.05 -14.22
C PRO A 96 2.81 -10.68 -14.13
N ASP A 97 2.40 -9.82 -13.19
CA ASP A 97 3.01 -8.51 -12.95
C ASP A 97 4.14 -8.58 -11.91
N GLN A 98 4.40 -9.77 -11.33
CA GLN A 98 5.48 -10.00 -10.39
C GLN A 98 6.78 -10.38 -11.12
N VAL A 99 7.93 -9.93 -10.60
CA VAL A 99 9.25 -10.16 -11.21
C VAL A 99 9.82 -11.56 -10.89
N VAL A 100 9.00 -12.47 -10.34
CA VAL A 100 9.47 -13.69 -9.64
C VAL A 100 9.65 -14.88 -10.58
N HIS A 101 9.14 -14.83 -11.82
CA HIS A 101 9.14 -15.98 -12.72
C HIS A 101 10.13 -15.86 -13.88
N LEU A 102 11.37 -16.26 -13.62
CA LEU A 102 12.26 -16.80 -14.65
C LEU A 102 12.99 -18.00 -14.02
N ASP A 103 12.45 -19.20 -14.25
CA ASP A 103 13.23 -20.45 -14.16
C ASP A 103 14.26 -20.50 -15.30
#